data_AF-A0A5R9E3S3-F1
#
_entry.id   AF-A0A5R9E3S3-F1
#
_cell.length_a   1.000
_cell.length_b   1.000
_cell.length_c   1.000
_cell.angle_alpha   90.00
_cell.angle_beta   90.00
_cell.angle_gamma   90.00
#
_symmetry.space_group_name_H-M   'P 1'
#
loop_
_entity.id
_entity.type
_entity.pdbx_description
1 polymer ?
#
loop_
_entity_poly.entity_id
_entity_poly.type
_entity_poly.pdbx_seq_one_letter_code
_entity_poly.pdbx_strand_id
1 'polypeptide(L)'
;MLAGATPVLVHNSNCDLPEGYTSSPALKGDPYHPDSVAERSRQNRELYAGTVADRAGALGYRTRIPAQKAPFNSHGQVVFSNGKNYITPDVDGHNVTDGWKMFNRRGQRIGTYDPDLNYLKE
;
A
#
# COMPACT_ATOMS: atom_id res chain seq x y z
N MET A 1 -41.12 -12.17 -13.52
CA MET A 1 -39.65 -12.08 -13.66
C MET A 1 -39.32 -10.91 -14.56
N LEU A 2 -38.71 -9.85 -14.05
CA LEU A 2 -38.16 -8.75 -14.84
C LEU A 2 -36.83 -8.37 -14.19
N ALA A 3 -35.74 -8.87 -14.75
CA ALA A 3 -34.39 -8.50 -14.37
C ALA A 3 -34.09 -7.11 -14.95
N GLY A 4 -33.89 -6.11 -14.08
CA GLY A 4 -33.42 -4.79 -14.48
C GLY A 4 -31.94 -4.88 -14.86
N ALA A 5 -31.64 -4.63 -16.14
CA ALA A 5 -30.28 -4.45 -16.59
C ALA A 5 -29.73 -3.13 -16.04
N THR A 6 -28.73 -3.20 -15.16
CA THR A 6 -27.95 -2.04 -14.72
C THR A 6 -27.06 -1.57 -15.88
N PRO A 7 -27.10 -0.29 -16.31
CA PRO A 7 -26.16 0.19 -17.31
C PRO A 7 -24.75 0.23 -16.71
N VAL A 8 -23.81 -0.41 -17.41
CA VAL A 8 -22.38 -0.42 -17.10
C VAL A 8 -21.85 1.01 -17.26
N LEU A 9 -21.21 1.54 -16.21
CA LEU A 9 -20.53 2.83 -16.26
C LEU A 9 -19.29 2.71 -17.17
N VAL A 10 -19.43 3.10 -18.44
CA VAL A 10 -18.32 3.20 -19.39
C VAL A 10 -17.49 4.41 -18.98
N HIS A 11 -16.29 4.20 -18.45
CA HIS A 11 -15.33 5.27 -18.24
C HIS A 11 -14.83 5.73 -19.62
N ASN A 12 -15.31 6.88 -20.08
CA ASN A 12 -14.87 7.52 -21.31
C ASN A 12 -13.48 8.13 -21.09
N SER A 13 -12.44 7.40 -21.45
CA SER A 13 -11.03 7.81 -21.40
C SER A 13 -10.65 8.82 -22.50
N ASN A 14 -11.49 9.82 -22.76
CA ASN A 14 -11.10 10.98 -23.56
C ASN A 14 -10.85 12.14 -22.61
N CYS A 15 -9.59 12.26 -22.16
CA CYS A 15 -9.13 13.34 -21.26
C CYS A 15 -8.84 14.65 -22.00
N ASP A 16 -9.33 14.81 -23.23
CA ASP A 16 -9.16 16.03 -24.00
C ASP A 16 -10.41 16.89 -23.83
N LEU A 17 -10.26 17.98 -23.08
CA LEU A 17 -11.28 19.02 -22.99
C LEU A 17 -11.46 19.68 -24.37
N PRO A 18 -12.70 20.04 -24.77
CA PRO A 18 -12.93 20.76 -26.01
C PRO A 18 -12.07 22.03 -26.13
N GLU A 19 -11.72 22.43 -27.35
CA GLU A 19 -10.96 23.65 -27.59
C GLU A 19 -11.70 24.87 -27.00
N GLY A 20 -11.07 25.57 -26.05
CA GLY A 20 -11.66 26.67 -25.28
C GLY A 20 -12.23 26.29 -23.90
N TYR A 21 -12.27 24.99 -23.54
CA TYR A 21 -12.56 24.53 -22.18
C TYR A 21 -11.26 24.36 -21.39
N THR A 22 -11.14 25.11 -20.29
CA THR A 22 -10.18 24.80 -19.22
C THR A 22 -10.95 24.15 -18.08
N SER A 23 -10.40 23.12 -17.43
CA SER A 23 -10.94 22.67 -16.15
C SER A 23 -11.01 23.90 -15.25
N SER A 24 -12.21 24.28 -14.80
CA SER A 24 -12.34 25.38 -13.85
C SER A 24 -11.42 25.05 -12.68
N PRO A 25 -10.46 25.93 -12.33
CA PRO A 25 -9.61 25.66 -11.18
C PRO A 25 -10.53 25.51 -9.98
N ALA A 26 -10.37 24.42 -9.23
CA ALA A 26 -11.09 24.28 -7.98
C ALA A 26 -10.86 25.55 -7.16
N LEU A 27 -11.93 26.16 -6.69
CA LEU A 27 -11.86 27.37 -5.88
C LEU A 27 -11.35 26.97 -4.49
N LYS A 28 -10.60 27.87 -3.84
CA LYS A 28 -10.11 27.63 -2.48
C LYS A 28 -11.30 27.37 -1.55
N GLY A 29 -11.38 26.17 -0.98
CA GLY A 29 -12.50 25.71 -0.16
C GLY A 29 -13.39 24.66 -0.81
N ASP A 30 -13.22 24.37 -2.11
CA ASP A 30 -13.93 23.27 -2.76
C ASP A 30 -13.47 21.91 -2.21
N PRO A 31 -14.39 20.94 -2.02
CA PRO A 31 -14.06 19.60 -1.53
C PRO A 31 -13.01 18.82 -2.35
N TYR A 32 -12.76 19.27 -3.59
CA TYR A 32 -11.79 18.70 -4.52
C TYR A 32 -10.67 19.68 -4.91
N HIS A 33 -10.48 20.76 -4.15
CA HIS A 33 -9.31 21.61 -4.28
C HIS A 33 -8.01 20.81 -4.05
N PRO A 34 -6.93 21.03 -4.83
CA PRO A 34 -5.70 20.25 -4.70
C PRO A 34 -5.16 20.23 -3.27
N ASP A 35 -5.17 21.38 -2.57
CA ASP A 35 -4.74 21.46 -1.17
C ASP A 35 -5.61 20.60 -0.23
N SER A 36 -6.94 20.65 -0.40
CA SER A 36 -7.89 19.89 0.43
C SER A 36 -7.80 18.38 0.16
N VAL A 37 -7.56 18.00 -1.09
CA VAL A 37 -7.29 16.61 -1.48
C VAL A 37 -5.95 16.14 -0.90
N ALA A 38 -4.92 16.97 -0.95
CA ALA A 38 -3.61 16.65 -0.38
C ALA A 38 -3.67 16.48 1.14
N GLU A 39 -4.38 17.37 1.85
CA GLU A 39 -4.59 17.30 3.28
C GLU A 39 -5.40 16.06 3.68
N ARG A 40 -6.53 15.82 3.00
CA ARG A 40 -7.33 14.61 3.21
C ARG A 40 -6.54 13.33 2.90
N SER A 41 -5.68 13.34 1.89
CA SER A 41 -4.77 12.22 1.60
C SER A 41 -3.79 11.98 2.74
N ARG A 42 -3.22 13.03 3.35
CA ARG A 42 -2.34 12.91 4.53
C ARG A 42 -3.07 12.34 5.74
N GLN A 43 -4.24 12.88 6.07
CA GLN A 43 -5.08 12.36 7.17
C GLN A 43 -5.53 10.92 6.90
N ASN A 44 -5.88 10.60 5.65
CA ASN A 44 -6.20 9.24 5.24
C ASN A 44 -4.99 8.31 5.35
N ARG A 45 -3.74 8.77 5.19
CA ARG A 45 -2.58 7.90 5.46
C ARG A 45 -2.47 7.61 6.95
N GLU A 46 -2.71 8.57 7.82
CA GLU A 46 -2.73 8.33 9.28
C GLU A 46 -3.87 7.38 9.67
N LEU A 47 -5.03 7.49 9.02
CA LEU A 47 -6.21 6.65 9.29
C LEU A 47 -6.16 5.26 8.61
N TYR A 48 -5.61 5.16 7.39
CA TYR A 48 -5.63 3.97 6.53
C TYR A 48 -4.25 3.32 6.29
N ALA A 49 -3.12 3.87 6.76
CA ALA A 49 -1.87 3.08 6.88
C ALA A 49 -1.98 1.95 7.93
N GLY A 50 -3.20 1.64 8.39
CA GLY A 50 -3.49 0.57 9.32
C GLY A 50 -3.28 -0.84 8.75
N THR A 51 -3.24 -1.03 7.42
CA THR A 51 -2.97 -2.37 6.87
C THR A 51 -1.47 -2.64 6.78
N VAL A 52 -1.07 -3.91 7.00
CA VAL A 52 0.34 -4.34 6.87
C VAL A 52 0.88 -4.03 5.45
N ALA A 53 0.03 -4.08 4.43
CA ALA A 53 0.44 -3.80 3.06
C ALA A 53 0.77 -2.32 2.81
N ASP A 54 0.01 -1.41 3.42
CA ASP A 54 0.26 0.03 3.29
C ASP A 54 1.58 0.42 3.99
N ARG A 55 1.83 -0.16 5.16
CA ARG A 55 3.11 0.02 5.89
C ARG A 55 4.30 -0.52 5.09
N ALA A 56 4.20 -1.74 4.56
CA ALA A 56 5.24 -2.29 3.68
C ALA A 56 5.45 -1.42 2.43
N GLY A 57 4.36 -0.91 1.84
CA GLY A 57 4.40 -0.02 0.68
C GLY A 57 5.11 1.30 0.95
N ALA A 58 4.91 1.90 2.14
CA ALA A 58 5.59 3.11 2.58
C ALA A 58 7.12 2.91 2.68
N LEU A 59 7.56 1.70 3.01
CA LEU A 59 8.97 1.30 3.08
C LEU A 59 9.56 0.86 1.71
N GLY A 60 8.78 0.97 0.63
CA GLY A 60 9.20 0.60 -0.72
C GLY A 60 8.96 -0.87 -1.10
N TYR A 61 8.33 -1.67 -0.25
CA TYR A 61 7.99 -3.08 -0.53
C TYR A 61 6.61 -3.19 -1.18
N ARG A 62 6.52 -2.75 -2.44
CA ARG A 62 5.25 -2.59 -3.15
C ARG A 62 4.69 -3.90 -3.71
N THR A 63 5.48 -4.97 -3.76
CA THR A 63 5.04 -6.27 -4.29
C THR A 63 4.56 -7.16 -3.16
N ARG A 64 3.25 -7.40 -3.06
CA ARG A 64 2.65 -8.35 -2.11
C ARG A 64 2.64 -9.76 -2.69
N ILE A 65 3.15 -10.71 -1.94
CA ILE A 65 3.23 -12.13 -2.29
C ILE A 65 2.46 -12.94 -1.21
N PRO A 66 1.35 -13.61 -1.57
CA PRO A 66 0.64 -14.50 -0.65
C PRO A 66 1.55 -15.63 -0.14
N ALA A 67 1.33 -16.11 1.08
CA ALA A 67 2.17 -17.13 1.71
C ALA A 67 2.36 -18.39 0.84
N GLN A 68 1.30 -18.85 0.16
CA GLN A 68 1.38 -20.04 -0.70
C GLN A 68 2.25 -19.85 -1.95
N LYS A 69 2.59 -18.60 -2.29
CA LYS A 69 3.40 -18.23 -3.47
C LYS A 69 4.76 -17.66 -3.08
N ALA A 70 5.09 -17.63 -1.79
CA ALA A 70 6.36 -17.11 -1.32
C ALA A 70 7.52 -17.97 -1.84
N PRO A 71 8.66 -17.38 -2.21
CA PRO A 71 9.83 -18.12 -2.71
C PRO A 71 10.61 -18.85 -1.60
N PHE A 72 10.09 -18.86 -0.36
CA PHE A 72 10.64 -19.52 0.81
C PHE A 72 9.50 -19.83 1.79
N ASN A 73 9.77 -20.66 2.80
CA ASN A 73 8.79 -20.96 3.84
C ASN A 73 8.57 -19.74 4.76
N SER A 74 7.47 -19.02 4.54
CA SER A 74 7.06 -17.87 5.36
C SER A 74 6.18 -18.25 6.56
N HIS A 75 5.98 -19.55 6.84
CA HIS A 75 5.09 -20.04 7.91
C HIS A 75 3.65 -19.49 7.81
N GLY A 76 3.12 -19.39 6.59
CA GLY A 76 1.75 -18.92 6.36
C GLY A 76 1.60 -17.38 6.35
N GLN A 77 2.69 -16.63 6.52
CA GLN A 77 2.65 -15.17 6.50
C GLN A 77 2.75 -14.61 5.08
N VAL A 78 2.10 -13.46 4.87
CA VAL A 78 2.28 -12.65 3.67
C VAL A 78 3.72 -12.13 3.59
N VAL A 79 4.27 -12.11 2.38
CA VAL A 79 5.61 -11.59 2.10
C VAL A 79 5.49 -10.34 1.24
N PHE A 80 6.29 -9.31 1.51
CA PHE A 80 6.41 -8.14 0.66
C PHE A 80 7.82 -8.04 0.07
N SER A 81 7.96 -7.58 -1.17
CA SER A 81 9.24 -7.42 -1.86
C SER A 81 9.41 -6.02 -2.44
N ASN A 82 10.65 -5.55 -2.40
CA ASN A 82 11.16 -4.36 -3.12
C ASN A 82 12.07 -4.74 -4.32
N GLY A 83 12.16 -6.03 -4.66
CA GLY A 83 13.03 -6.56 -5.71
C GLY A 83 14.47 -6.90 -5.29
N LYS A 84 14.91 -6.46 -4.11
CA LYS A 84 16.24 -6.75 -3.53
C LYS A 84 16.16 -7.77 -2.41
N ASN A 85 15.21 -7.61 -1.52
CA ASN A 85 14.97 -8.45 -0.34
C ASN A 85 13.46 -8.57 -0.07
N TYR A 86 13.12 -9.23 1.03
CA TYR A 86 11.75 -9.49 1.43
C TYR A 86 11.53 -9.12 2.90
N ILE A 87 10.29 -8.72 3.25
CA ILE A 87 9.85 -8.54 4.64
C ILE A 87 8.55 -9.30 4.90
N THR A 88 8.39 -9.78 6.14
CA THR A 88 7.12 -10.29 6.68
C THR A 88 6.82 -9.57 8.00
N PRO A 89 5.55 -9.38 8.38
CA PRO A 89 5.21 -8.78 9.67
C PRO A 89 5.74 -9.65 10.82
N ASP A 90 6.31 -9.03 11.86
CA ASP A 90 6.72 -9.73 13.08
C ASP A 90 5.51 -10.01 13.99
N VAL A 91 4.76 -11.07 13.68
CA VAL A 91 3.52 -11.44 14.41
C VAL A 91 3.79 -12.07 15.77
N ASP A 92 5.05 -12.36 16.09
CA ASP A 92 5.42 -13.11 17.28
C ASP A 92 5.24 -12.28 18.56
N GLY A 93 4.93 -10.97 18.45
CA GLY A 93 4.34 -10.13 19.50
C GLY A 93 5.19 -9.86 20.75
N HIS A 94 6.31 -10.56 20.92
CA HIS A 94 7.08 -10.55 22.17
C HIS A 94 8.16 -9.47 22.25
N ASN A 95 8.44 -8.70 21.18
CA ASN A 95 9.59 -7.78 21.17
C ASN A 95 9.35 -6.43 20.50
N VAL A 96 8.47 -6.34 19.49
CA VAL A 96 8.32 -5.13 18.66
C VAL A 96 6.88 -5.02 18.18
N THR A 97 6.21 -3.91 18.53
CA THR A 97 4.91 -3.60 17.92
C THR A 97 5.15 -3.20 16.48
N ASP A 98 4.45 -3.82 15.54
CA ASP A 98 4.50 -3.47 14.11
C ASP A 98 5.86 -3.61 13.42
N GLY A 99 6.77 -4.41 14.00
CA GLY A 99 8.08 -4.71 13.43
C GLY A 99 8.05 -5.66 12.23
N TRP A 100 9.23 -5.88 11.64
CA TRP A 100 9.43 -6.67 10.43
C TRP A 100 10.49 -7.75 10.62
N LYS A 101 10.27 -8.94 10.07
CA LYS A 101 11.35 -9.90 9.80
C LYS A 101 11.84 -9.68 8.37
N MET A 102 13.14 -9.51 8.17
CA MET A 102 13.73 -9.32 6.84
C MET A 102 14.45 -10.58 6.36
N PHE A 103 14.36 -10.83 5.06
CA PHE A 103 14.98 -11.98 4.40
C PHE A 103 15.75 -11.52 3.17
N ASN A 104 16.91 -12.10 2.92
CA ASN A 104 17.66 -11.84 1.70
C ASN A 104 16.94 -12.42 0.46
N ARG A 105 17.49 -12.18 -0.74
CA ARG A 105 16.91 -12.69 -2.00
C ARG A 105 16.81 -14.21 -2.08
N ARG A 106 17.55 -14.95 -1.24
CA ARG A 106 17.52 -16.42 -1.14
C ARG A 106 16.50 -16.91 -0.11
N GLY A 107 15.75 -16.02 0.54
CA GLY A 107 14.79 -16.36 1.58
C GLY A 107 15.40 -16.70 2.94
N GLN A 108 16.69 -16.38 3.16
CA GLN A 108 17.33 -16.55 4.46
C GLN A 108 17.03 -15.32 5.32
N ARG A 109 16.57 -15.53 6.56
CA ARG A 109 16.33 -14.43 7.50
C ARG A 109 17.66 -13.75 7.83
N ILE A 110 17.66 -12.42 7.82
CA ILE A 110 18.84 -11.58 8.11
C ILE A 110 18.62 -10.65 9.31
N GLY A 111 17.45 -10.74 9.95
CA GLY A 111 17.16 -10.00 11.18
C GLY A 111 15.69 -9.72 11.42
N THR A 112 15.42 -9.18 12.60
CA THR A 112 14.22 -8.48 13.02
C THR A 112 14.52 -6.99 13.09
N TYR A 113 13.57 -6.21 12.61
CA TYR A 113 13.67 -4.77 12.45
C TYR A 113 12.44 -4.09 13.07
N ASP A 114 12.60 -2.84 13.47
CA ASP A 114 11.50 -1.99 13.92
C ASP A 114 10.58 -1.59 12.74
N PRO A 115 9.47 -0.87 12.98
CA PRO A 115 8.55 -0.46 11.92
C PRO A 115 9.20 0.35 10.79
N ASP A 116 10.32 1.02 11.05
CA ASP A 116 11.05 1.90 10.12
C ASP A 116 12.28 1.23 9.46
N LEU A 117 12.46 -0.09 9.67
CA LEU A 117 13.59 -0.89 9.18
C LEU A 117 14.94 -0.57 9.84
N ASN A 118 14.95 -0.13 11.09
CA ASN A 118 16.15 -0.14 11.90
C ASN A 118 16.37 -1.54 12.48
N TYR A 119 17.61 -2.05 12.37
CA TYR A 119 17.95 -3.39 12.84
C TYR A 119 17.86 -3.48 14.36
N LEU A 120 17.23 -4.55 14.87
CA LEU A 120 17.11 -4.81 16.30
C LEU A 120 17.95 -6.01 16.72
N LYS A 121 17.75 -7.16 16.08
CA LYS A 121 18.44 -8.43 16.40
C LYS A 121 18.23 -9.50 15.34
N GLU A 122 19.09 -10.52 15.35
CA GLU A 122 18.93 -11.77 14.60
C GLU A 122 18.27 -12.83 15.48
#